data_AF-A0A7Y6GK66-F1
#
_entry.id   AF-A0A7Y6GK66-F1
#
_cell.length_a   1.000
_cell.length_b   1.000
_cell.length_c   1.000
_cell.angle_alpha   90.00
_cell.angle_beta   90.00
_cell.angle_gamma   90.00
#
_symmetry.space_group_name_H-M   'P 1'
#
loop_
_entity.id
_entity.type
_entity.pdbx_description
1 polymer ?
#
loop_
_entity_poly.entity_id
_entity_poly.type
_entity_poly.pdbx_seq_one_letter_code
_entity_poly.pdbx_strand_id
1 'polypeptide(L)'
;MSTQPQVRPEVVTLLADVAIDPQQHYSTWTHRDGRPLAPDEVDLVGSSTRAELETMIAYAERAVAYELEVTEAGERIIELTKPYFARLPAGSVIRDVVPLMSSEEREELQRLADLVAPDGTLVF
;
A
#
# COMPACT_ATOMS: atom_id res chain seq x y z
N MET A 1 1.99 24.15 -30.69
CA MET A 1 2.49 23.69 -29.38
C MET A 1 1.31 23.11 -28.65
N SER A 2 1.24 21.79 -28.49
CA SER A 2 0.14 21.15 -27.74
C SER A 2 0.44 21.28 -26.26
N THR A 3 -0.35 22.06 -25.53
CA THR A 3 -0.31 22.14 -24.08
C THR A 3 -0.66 20.76 -23.52
N GLN A 4 0.28 20.10 -22.85
CA GLN A 4 -0.07 18.91 -22.06
C GLN A 4 -1.16 19.33 -21.06
N PRO A 5 -2.29 18.60 -20.97
CA PRO A 5 -3.30 18.91 -19.97
C PRO A 5 -2.66 18.83 -18.59
N GLN A 6 -2.72 19.95 -17.86
CA GLN A 6 -2.20 20.03 -16.51
C GLN A 6 -3.05 19.12 -15.62
N VAL A 7 -2.43 18.09 -15.04
CA VAL A 7 -3.09 17.18 -14.09
C VAL A 7 -3.39 17.96 -12.82
N ARG A 8 -4.68 18.02 -12.43
CA ARG A 8 -5.12 18.65 -11.18
C ARG A 8 -4.95 17.67 -10.02
N PRO A 9 -4.10 17.96 -9.02
CA PRO A 9 -3.87 17.06 -7.90
C PRO A 9 -5.15 16.74 -7.11
N GLU A 10 -6.02 17.73 -6.90
CA GLU A 10 -7.28 17.58 -6.17
C GLU A 10 -8.24 16.58 -6.83
N VAL A 11 -8.25 16.51 -8.18
CA VAL A 11 -9.05 15.53 -8.92
C VAL A 11 -8.46 14.14 -8.78
N VAL A 12 -7.14 14.00 -8.86
CA VAL A 12 -6.45 12.70 -8.67
C VAL A 12 -6.66 12.18 -7.25
N THR A 13 -6.56 13.04 -6.23
CA THR A 13 -6.83 12.69 -4.84
C THR A 13 -8.27 12.22 -4.64
N LEU A 14 -9.24 12.95 -5.19
CA LEU A 14 -10.65 12.54 -5.13
C LEU A 14 -10.87 11.18 -5.81
N LEU A 15 -10.34 10.99 -7.03
CA LEU A 15 -10.45 9.71 -7.75
C LEU A 15 -9.80 8.54 -6.98
N ALA A 16 -8.72 8.80 -6.25
CA ALA A 16 -8.06 7.79 -5.42
C ALA A 16 -8.88 7.43 -4.16
N ASP A 17 -9.71 8.33 -3.66
CA ASP A 17 -10.55 8.13 -2.45
C ASP A 17 -11.95 7.58 -2.75
N VAL A 18 -12.30 7.40 -4.03
CA VAL A 18 -13.63 6.97 -4.44
C VAL A 18 -13.67 5.46 -4.76
N ALA A 19 -14.77 4.82 -4.38
CA ALA A 19 -15.14 3.47 -4.80
C ALA A 19 -15.66 3.52 -6.25
N ILE A 20 -14.75 3.35 -7.20
CA ILE A 20 -15.05 3.39 -8.64
C ILE A 20 -15.76 2.11 -9.06
N ASP A 21 -16.99 2.25 -9.55
CA ASP A 21 -17.71 1.20 -10.27
C ASP A 21 -17.91 1.64 -11.74
N PRO A 22 -17.17 1.05 -12.70
CA PRO A 22 -17.29 1.42 -14.11
C PRO A 22 -18.63 1.05 -14.73
N GLN A 23 -19.46 0.23 -14.07
CA GLN A 23 -20.81 -0.10 -14.53
C GLN A 23 -21.86 0.94 -14.09
N GLN A 24 -21.49 1.82 -13.17
CA GLN A 24 -22.38 2.85 -12.63
C GLN A 24 -21.97 4.25 -13.07
N HIS A 25 -22.94 5.16 -13.09
CA HIS A 25 -22.66 6.57 -13.32
C HIS A 25 -21.88 7.14 -12.13
N TYR A 26 -20.88 7.98 -12.38
CA TYR A 26 -20.00 8.50 -11.32
C TYR A 26 -20.72 9.28 -10.22
N SER A 27 -21.92 9.80 -10.48
CA SER A 27 -22.77 10.45 -9.47
C SER A 27 -23.31 9.49 -8.39
N THR A 28 -23.23 8.16 -8.60
CA THR A 28 -23.61 7.15 -7.61
C THR A 28 -22.41 6.56 -6.90
N TRP A 29 -21.20 6.98 -7.26
CA TRP A 29 -20.00 6.58 -6.55
C TRP A 29 -19.98 7.17 -5.15
N THR A 30 -19.25 6.50 -4.27
CA THR A 30 -19.10 6.88 -2.86
C THR A 30 -17.61 6.98 -2.54
N HIS A 31 -17.25 7.79 -1.55
CA HIS A 31 -15.94 7.68 -0.92
C HIS A 31 -15.73 6.25 -0.40
N ARG A 32 -14.48 5.85 -0.23
CA ARG A 32 -14.12 4.53 0.33
C ARG A 32 -14.64 4.32 1.75
N ASP A 33 -14.96 5.39 2.48
CA ASP A 33 -15.63 5.35 3.78
C ASP A 33 -17.16 5.15 3.70
N GLY A 34 -17.72 5.06 2.50
CA GLY A 34 -19.14 4.85 2.23
C GLY A 34 -19.98 6.13 2.14
N ARG A 35 -19.40 7.32 2.34
CA ARG A 35 -20.14 8.58 2.16
C ARG A 35 -20.39 8.86 0.67
N PRO A 36 -21.57 9.40 0.28
CA PRO A 36 -21.79 9.85 -1.08
C PRO A 36 -20.92 11.07 -1.40
N LEU A 37 -20.59 11.22 -2.68
CA LEU A 37 -19.92 12.42 -3.19
C LEU A 37 -20.83 13.65 -3.07
N ALA A 38 -20.24 14.78 -2.70
CA ALA A 38 -20.89 16.08 -2.78
C ALA A 38 -21.06 16.54 -4.24
N PRO A 39 -22.00 17.46 -4.55
CA PRO A 39 -22.26 17.88 -5.93
C PRO A 39 -21.02 18.45 -6.65
N ASP A 40 -20.18 19.20 -5.95
CA ASP A 40 -18.91 19.74 -6.46
C ASP A 40 -17.88 18.64 -6.74
N GLU A 41 -17.85 17.58 -5.92
CA GLU A 41 -17.02 16.40 -6.16
C GLU A 41 -17.49 15.61 -7.39
N VAL A 42 -18.81 15.48 -7.58
CA VAL A 42 -19.39 14.87 -8.78
C VAL A 42 -19.01 15.65 -10.03
N ASP A 43 -19.09 16.99 -9.98
CA ASP A 43 -18.66 17.86 -11.08
C ASP A 43 -17.16 17.74 -11.36
N LEU A 44 -16.33 17.64 -10.32
CA LEU A 44 -14.88 17.43 -10.45
C LEU A 44 -14.57 16.11 -11.15
N VAL A 45 -15.19 15.00 -10.72
CA VAL A 45 -15.04 13.68 -11.35
C VAL A 45 -15.55 13.70 -12.80
N GLY A 46 -16.70 14.32 -13.05
CA GLY A 46 -17.27 14.44 -14.40
C GLY A 46 -16.41 15.29 -15.34
N SER A 47 -15.64 16.24 -14.81
CA SER A 47 -14.69 17.07 -15.56
C SER A 47 -13.29 16.47 -15.67
N SER A 48 -13.07 15.26 -15.13
CA SER A 48 -11.75 14.63 -15.13
C SER A 48 -11.25 14.34 -16.54
N THR A 49 -9.96 14.55 -16.73
CA THR A 49 -9.29 14.29 -18.00
C THR A 49 -8.73 12.88 -18.01
N ARG A 50 -8.48 12.35 -19.22
CA ARG A 50 -7.79 11.07 -19.40
C ARG A 50 -6.44 11.03 -18.68
N ALA A 51 -5.67 12.13 -18.70
CA ALA A 51 -4.38 12.20 -18.03
C ALA A 51 -4.50 12.09 -16.50
N GLU A 52 -5.56 12.64 -15.91
CA GLU A 52 -5.86 12.52 -14.47
C GLU A 52 -6.26 11.09 -14.11
N LEU A 53 -7.10 10.43 -14.93
CA LEU A 53 -7.46 9.03 -14.75
C LEU A 53 -6.24 8.10 -14.86
N GLU A 54 -5.39 8.29 -15.87
CA GLU A 54 -4.15 7.51 -16.05
C GLU A 54 -3.18 7.72 -14.88
N THR A 55 -3.10 8.94 -14.35
CA THR A 55 -2.27 9.25 -13.17
C THR A 55 -2.80 8.54 -11.92
N MET A 56 -4.12 8.54 -11.70
CA MET A 56 -4.74 7.81 -10.60
C MET A 56 -4.52 6.30 -10.72
N ILE A 57 -4.67 5.72 -11.90
CA ILE A 57 -4.40 4.29 -12.14
C ILE A 57 -2.95 3.95 -11.81
N ALA A 58 -1.99 4.74 -12.32
CA ALA A 58 -0.58 4.53 -12.03
C ALA A 58 -0.25 4.66 -10.53
N TYR A 59 -0.95 5.55 -9.81
CA TYR A 59 -0.84 5.64 -8.36
C TYR A 59 -1.40 4.39 -7.66
N ALA A 60 -2.59 3.92 -8.07
CA ALA A 60 -3.22 2.73 -7.51
C ALA A 60 -2.36 1.46 -7.76
N GLU A 61 -1.82 1.28 -8.96
CA GLU A 61 -0.92 0.17 -9.28
C GLU A 61 0.32 0.15 -8.38
N ARG A 62 0.92 1.33 -8.13
CA ARG A 62 2.07 1.45 -7.22
C ARG A 62 1.70 1.15 -5.77
N ALA A 63 0.53 1.60 -5.31
CA ALA A 63 0.05 1.31 -3.97
C ALA A 63 -0.17 -0.19 -3.77
N VAL A 64 -0.84 -0.87 -4.71
CA VAL A 64 -1.04 -2.32 -4.68
C VAL A 64 0.30 -3.07 -4.74
N ALA A 65 1.22 -2.65 -5.61
CA ALA A 65 2.54 -3.28 -5.70
C ALA A 65 3.32 -3.15 -4.39
N TYR A 66 3.26 -1.99 -3.74
CA TYR A 66 3.89 -1.78 -2.44
C TYR A 66 3.25 -2.62 -1.33
N GLU A 67 1.92 -2.69 -1.26
CA GLU A 67 1.23 -3.56 -0.29
C GLU A 67 1.58 -5.04 -0.47
N LEU A 68 1.69 -5.49 -1.72
CA LEU A 68 2.13 -6.85 -2.04
C LEU A 68 3.58 -7.08 -1.59
N GLU A 69 4.48 -6.14 -1.90
CA GLU A 69 5.89 -6.22 -1.50
C GLU A 69 6.05 -6.29 0.02
N VAL A 70 5.30 -5.47 0.77
CA VAL A 70 5.26 -5.50 2.23
C VAL A 70 4.73 -6.83 2.75
N THR A 71 3.67 -7.36 2.15
CA THR A 71 3.08 -8.65 2.53
C THR A 71 4.08 -9.79 2.31
N GLU A 72 4.68 -9.87 1.13
CA GLU A 72 5.70 -10.86 0.79
C GLU A 72 6.93 -10.77 1.72
N ALA A 73 7.35 -9.56 2.08
CA ALA A 73 8.44 -9.36 3.02
C ALA A 73 8.10 -9.87 4.42
N GLY A 74 6.87 -9.63 4.90
CA GLY A 74 6.37 -10.18 6.15
C GLY A 74 6.37 -11.71 6.17
N GLU A 75 5.91 -12.34 5.10
CA GLU A 75 5.96 -13.80 4.95
C GLU A 75 7.39 -14.34 4.99
N ARG A 76 8.33 -13.69 4.29
CA ARG A 76 9.75 -14.06 4.32
C ARG A 76 10.37 -13.93 5.71
N ILE A 77 10.00 -12.92 6.49
CA ILE A 77 10.45 -12.80 7.89
C ILE A 77 9.97 -14.00 8.70
N ILE A 78 8.71 -14.41 8.52
CA ILE A 78 8.16 -15.59 9.20
C ILE A 78 8.93 -16.85 8.79
N GLU A 79 9.15 -17.07 7.49
CA GLU A 79 9.89 -18.23 7.00
C GLU A 79 11.34 -18.28 7.53
N LEU A 80 12.01 -17.14 7.54
CA LEU A 80 13.40 -17.01 8.01
C LEU A 80 13.53 -17.30 9.51
N THR A 81 12.55 -16.87 10.33
CA THR A 81 12.63 -16.95 11.80
C THR A 81 11.99 -18.21 12.38
N LYS A 82 11.01 -18.80 11.70
CA LYS A 82 10.26 -19.99 12.14
C LYS A 82 11.13 -21.17 12.58
N PRO A 83 12.23 -21.55 11.89
CA PRO A 83 13.10 -22.65 12.32
C PRO A 83 13.75 -22.42 13.69
N TYR A 84 14.04 -21.16 14.03
CA TYR A 84 14.64 -20.79 15.32
C TYR A 84 13.61 -20.80 16.43
N PHE A 85 12.41 -20.26 16.17
CA PHE A 85 11.31 -20.29 17.14
C PHE A 85 10.89 -21.72 17.50
N ALA A 86 10.95 -22.66 16.57
CA ALA A 86 10.67 -24.08 16.85
C ALA A 86 11.62 -24.72 17.88
N ARG A 87 12.77 -24.08 18.17
CA ARG A 87 13.80 -24.55 19.10
C ARG A 87 13.83 -23.76 20.41
N LEU A 88 13.06 -22.67 20.48
CA LEU A 88 13.04 -21.77 21.63
C LEU A 88 11.81 -22.05 22.52
N PRO A 89 11.85 -21.69 23.82
CA PRO A 89 10.69 -21.78 24.68
C PRO A 89 9.49 -20.98 24.13
N ALA A 90 8.28 -21.46 24.40
CA ALA A 90 7.06 -20.71 24.08
C ALA A 90 7.10 -19.31 24.73
N GLY A 91 6.71 -18.28 23.97
CA GLY A 91 6.78 -16.89 24.41
C GLY A 91 8.11 -16.18 24.12
N SER A 92 9.06 -16.85 23.48
CA SER A 92 10.28 -16.19 22.98
C SER A 92 9.92 -15.16 21.90
N VAL A 93 10.74 -14.12 21.78
CA VAL A 93 10.54 -13.01 20.83
C VAL A 93 11.63 -12.97 19.77
N ILE A 94 11.48 -12.14 18.72
CA ILE A 94 12.48 -12.00 17.64
C ILE A 94 13.88 -11.70 18.18
N ARG A 95 13.99 -10.91 19.25
CA ARG A 95 15.28 -10.60 19.89
C ARG A 95 16.02 -11.85 20.39
N ASP A 96 15.30 -12.91 20.74
CA ASP A 96 15.90 -14.18 21.17
C ASP A 96 16.33 -15.05 19.98
N VAL A 97 15.78 -14.80 18.79
CA VAL A 97 16.13 -15.48 17.53
C VAL A 97 17.37 -14.87 16.89
N VAL A 98 17.51 -13.54 16.86
CA VAL A 98 18.61 -12.81 16.19
C VAL A 98 20.01 -13.35 16.54
N PRO A 99 20.35 -13.68 17.81
CA PRO A 99 21.66 -14.24 18.16
C PRO A 99 21.94 -15.64 17.58
N LEU A 100 20.90 -16.39 17.20
CA LEU A 100 21.01 -17.74 16.66
C LEU A 100 21.20 -17.75 15.13
N MET A 101 20.89 -16.64 14.47
CA MET A 101 20.96 -16.49 13.01
C MET A 101 22.41 -16.31 12.53
N SER A 102 22.65 -16.61 11.27
CA SER A 102 23.91 -16.25 10.59
C SER A 102 24.00 -14.72 10.39
N SER A 103 25.17 -14.22 9.99
CA SER A 103 25.32 -12.80 9.65
C SER A 103 24.48 -12.43 8.44
N GLU A 104 24.48 -13.26 7.40
CA GLU A 104 23.71 -13.07 6.17
C GLU A 104 22.21 -13.06 6.46
N GLU A 105 21.73 -13.97 7.30
CA GLU A 105 20.33 -14.03 7.69
C GLU A 105 19.91 -12.81 8.52
N ARG A 106 20.78 -12.30 9.41
CA ARG A 106 20.50 -11.06 10.15
C ARG A 106 20.40 -9.85 9.22
N GLU A 107 21.28 -9.76 8.22
CA GLU A 107 21.23 -8.69 7.23
C GLU A 107 19.95 -8.76 6.39
N GLU A 108 19.51 -9.95 6.00
CA GLU A 108 18.25 -10.13 5.29
C GLU A 108 17.04 -9.79 6.17
N LEU A 109 17.05 -10.22 7.44
CA LEU A 109 15.99 -9.85 8.39
C LEU A 109 15.88 -8.34 8.54
N GLN A 110 17.01 -7.63 8.64
CA GLN A 110 17.01 -6.17 8.73
C GLN A 110 16.44 -5.52 7.46
N ARG A 111 16.87 -5.97 6.27
CA ARG A 111 16.34 -5.45 4.99
C ARG A 111 14.82 -5.63 4.88
N LEU A 112 14.31 -6.80 5.25
CA LEU A 112 12.87 -7.07 5.21
C LEU A 112 12.12 -6.27 6.29
N ALA A 113 12.70 -6.12 7.48
CA ALA A 113 12.12 -5.31 8.55
C ALA A 113 11.99 -3.84 8.15
N ASP A 114 13.00 -3.26 7.50
CA ASP A 114 12.98 -1.87 7.02
C ASP A 114 11.90 -1.64 5.97
N LEU A 115 11.53 -2.67 5.20
CA LEU A 115 10.47 -2.62 4.21
C LEU A 115 9.07 -2.68 4.84
N VAL A 116 8.88 -3.58 5.82
CA VAL A 116 7.58 -3.81 6.48
C VAL A 116 7.26 -2.74 7.53
N ALA A 117 8.28 -2.27 8.23
CA ALA A 117 8.17 -1.31 9.31
C ALA A 117 9.25 -0.22 9.17
N PRO A 118 9.13 0.67 8.16
CA PRO A 118 10.11 1.73 7.92
C PRO A 118 10.21 2.75 9.08
N ASP A 119 9.20 2.81 9.95
CA ASP A 119 9.18 3.60 11.19
C ASP A 119 9.74 2.84 12.41
N GLY A 120 10.13 1.57 12.24
CA GLY A 120 10.65 0.69 13.27
C GLY A 120 9.59 -0.09 14.05
N THR A 121 8.30 0.03 13.72
CA THR A 121 7.22 -0.67 14.43
C THR A 121 6.86 -1.99 13.75
N LEU A 122 7.54 -3.08 14.10
CA LEU A 122 7.14 -4.42 13.70
C LEU A 122 6.01 -4.93 14.61
N VAL A 123 4.77 -4.97 14.10
CA VAL A 123 3.64 -5.60 14.78
C VAL A 123 3.44 -6.99 14.16
N PHE A 124 3.67 -8.05 14.95
CA PHE A 124 3.36 -9.45 14.62
C PHE A 124 2.26 -9.97 15.54
#